data_AF-A0A0F8BT46-F1
#
_entry.id   AF-A0A0F8BT46-F1
#
_cell.length_a   1.000
_cell.length_b   1.000
_cell.length_c   1.000
_cell.angle_alpha   90.00
_cell.angle_beta   90.00
_cell.angle_gamma   90.00
#
_symmetry.space_group_name_H-M   'P 1'
#
loop_
_entity.id
_entity.type
_entity.pdbx_description
1 polymer ?
#
loop_
_entity_poly.entity_id
_entity_poly.type
_entity_poly.pdbx_seq_one_letter_code
_entity_poly.pdbx_strand_id
1 'polypeptide(L)'
;MADAAPPCSAPQKRGKPQGGRPWKKKTKREKNITQGSSEDVLRMDLLALMKDRGIDPEAPVDLNSLPAPGSEIEVEVHELSSTGDGLAIQKDSSINQIYTVPFVVPGDVARIKVVRHLVQDKHSMADFLSVVTPSPRRDDSRIQCQYFSRCGGCQFQMLDYADQLNFKKRIVEKAFLNFSGINLPVPVGETIGSPLQYGYRTKLTPHFDGPPGGRALKRSGQKAQFANVPEIGFMLKGRRRVLDIEDCPIGTPVVRKGVINERKRVADNLGQYSRGATLLVRENTKRYPKGDAEIPTEINDGDTVMVEEGEFVDVKTYETNALAMTTEYVNGKLFTNPAGSFFQNNNSILKPFTEYVRANVHPPSTTPETSPIKYLIDAYSGSGLFTISLSDLFINSVGIDIAEQSITYARDNARLNGMSEERCSFIAADAGELFKSVTYAPDETLVILDPPRKGCDEDFLRQLLRFAPKRVIYISCNVHTQARDVGFLVRGSEHSGGCAYEVESLRGFDFFPQTGHVEGACVMSRVDKKTVESTV
;
A
#
# COMPACT_ATOMS: atom_id res chain seq x y z
N MET A 1 -13.10 19.13 -63.87
CA MET A 1 -13.60 20.39 -64.47
C MET A 1 -14.64 20.91 -63.49
N ALA A 2 -14.18 21.62 -62.47
CA ALA A 2 -14.28 23.08 -62.36
C ALA A 2 -15.72 23.50 -62.03
N ASP A 3 -15.98 23.87 -60.77
CA ASP A 3 -16.42 25.24 -60.49
C ASP A 3 -16.26 25.63 -59.00
N ALA A 4 -16.12 26.94 -58.83
CA ALA A 4 -15.46 27.68 -57.76
C ALA A 4 -16.21 27.78 -56.42
N ALA A 5 -15.42 27.95 -55.35
CA ALA A 5 -15.87 28.34 -54.01
C ALA A 5 -16.00 29.87 -53.86
N PRO A 6 -16.93 30.38 -53.02
CA PRO A 6 -17.01 31.80 -52.67
C PRO A 6 -16.14 32.17 -51.44
N PRO A 7 -15.78 33.46 -51.27
CA PRO A 7 -14.64 33.88 -50.45
C PRO A 7 -14.95 34.08 -48.95
N CYS A 8 -13.92 33.81 -48.15
CA CYS A 8 -13.81 34.05 -46.70
C CYS A 8 -14.03 35.51 -46.30
N SER A 9 -14.92 35.75 -45.33
CA SER A 9 -15.04 37.02 -44.62
C SER A 9 -14.15 37.06 -43.36
N ALA A 10 -13.53 38.21 -43.13
CA ALA A 10 -12.52 38.46 -42.11
C ALA A 10 -13.07 38.40 -40.66
N PRO A 11 -12.25 37.99 -39.66
CA PRO A 11 -12.68 37.90 -38.27
C PRO A 11 -12.78 39.29 -37.61
N GLN A 12 -13.99 39.65 -37.17
CA GLN A 12 -14.24 40.84 -36.35
C GLN A 12 -13.54 40.74 -34.99
N LYS A 13 -12.75 41.77 -34.66
CA LYS A 13 -12.10 41.95 -33.35
C LYS A 13 -13.17 42.14 -32.25
N ARG A 14 -13.32 41.16 -31.37
CA ARG A 14 -14.07 41.32 -30.11
C ARG A 14 -13.27 42.19 -29.14
N GLY A 15 -13.90 43.24 -28.63
CA GLY A 15 -13.33 44.20 -27.68
C GLY A 15 -12.92 43.58 -26.35
N LYS A 16 -11.86 44.12 -25.75
CA LYS A 16 -11.36 43.75 -24.41
C LYS A 16 -12.38 44.17 -23.34
N PRO A 17 -12.78 43.30 -22.40
CA PRO A 17 -13.46 43.76 -21.19
C PRO A 17 -12.42 44.40 -20.27
N GLN A 18 -12.54 45.70 -20.05
CA GLN A 18 -11.94 46.37 -18.90
C GLN A 18 -12.70 45.92 -17.65
N GLY A 19 -11.97 45.38 -16.68
CA GLY A 19 -12.54 44.89 -15.42
C GLY A 19 -11.54 44.01 -14.70
N GLY A 20 -10.59 44.63 -14.01
CA GLY A 20 -9.63 43.93 -13.16
C GLY A 20 -10.36 43.18 -12.06
N ARG A 21 -10.50 41.86 -12.20
CA ARG A 21 -10.89 40.99 -11.08
C ARG A 21 -9.75 41.04 -10.06
N PRO A 22 -9.99 41.43 -8.80
CA PRO A 22 -8.96 41.36 -7.79
C PRO A 22 -8.53 39.91 -7.67
N TRP A 23 -7.23 39.67 -7.87
CA TRP A 23 -6.62 38.36 -7.65
C TRP A 23 -6.71 38.07 -6.15
N LYS A 24 -7.81 37.47 -5.72
CA LYS A 24 -7.90 36.88 -4.38
C LYS A 24 -6.78 35.85 -4.33
N LYS A 25 -5.72 36.16 -3.58
CA LYS A 25 -4.76 35.15 -3.11
C LYS A 25 -5.62 34.01 -2.60
N LYS A 26 -5.54 32.85 -3.26
CA LYS A 26 -6.15 31.62 -2.75
C LYS A 26 -5.56 31.41 -1.37
N THR A 27 -6.33 31.75 -0.34
CA THR A 27 -6.07 31.25 1.01
C THR A 27 -5.97 29.74 0.89
N LYS A 28 -4.92 29.22 1.50
CA LYS A 28 -4.53 27.80 1.51
C LYS A 28 -5.80 26.97 1.70
N ARG A 29 -6.23 26.28 0.64
CA ARG A 29 -7.40 25.40 0.64
C ARG A 29 -7.27 24.52 1.88
N GLU A 30 -8.20 24.61 2.83
CA GLU A 30 -8.34 23.61 3.89
C GLU A 30 -8.28 22.27 3.18
N LYS A 31 -7.26 21.46 3.50
CA LYS A 31 -7.17 20.14 2.92
C LYS A 31 -8.39 19.40 3.45
N ASN A 32 -9.28 18.97 2.56
CA ASN A 32 -10.33 18.02 2.94
C ASN A 32 -9.61 16.75 3.40
N ILE A 33 -9.41 16.61 4.70
CA ILE A 33 -8.83 15.40 5.30
C ILE A 33 -9.84 14.29 5.05
N THR A 34 -9.50 13.38 4.14
CA THR A 34 -10.30 12.17 3.90
C THR A 34 -10.06 11.20 5.06
N GLN A 35 -11.14 10.63 5.60
CA GLN A 35 -11.08 9.68 6.71
C GLN A 35 -10.09 8.55 6.40
N GLY A 36 -9.16 8.28 7.33
CA GLY A 36 -8.14 7.24 7.16
C GLY A 36 -6.97 7.62 6.24
N SER A 37 -6.81 8.91 5.91
CA SER A 37 -5.58 9.43 5.30
C SER A 37 -4.44 9.50 6.31
N SER A 38 -3.18 9.52 5.84
CA SER A 38 -2.01 9.62 6.74
C SER A 38 -2.04 10.86 7.65
N GLU A 39 -2.60 11.98 7.17
CA GLU A 39 -2.76 13.20 7.98
C GLU A 39 -3.80 13.00 9.10
N ASP A 40 -4.92 12.32 8.80
CA ASP A 40 -5.96 12.01 9.79
C ASP A 40 -5.47 11.00 10.83
N VAL A 41 -4.75 9.98 10.38
CA VAL A 41 -4.16 8.94 11.23
C VAL A 41 -3.16 9.55 12.21
N LEU A 42 -2.23 10.37 11.71
CA LEU A 42 -1.27 11.07 12.56
C LEU A 42 -1.98 11.99 13.56
N ARG A 43 -3.04 12.68 13.14
CA ARG A 43 -3.85 13.53 14.04
C ARG A 43 -4.44 12.74 15.21
N MET A 44 -4.96 11.52 14.96
CA MET A 44 -5.48 10.67 16.04
C MET A 44 -4.39 10.25 17.03
N ASP A 45 -3.20 9.92 16.55
CA ASP A 45 -2.05 9.58 17.42
C ASP A 45 -1.57 10.78 18.24
N LEU A 46 -1.50 11.96 17.62
CA LEU A 46 -1.14 13.21 18.31
C LEU A 46 -2.12 13.51 19.44
N LEU A 47 -3.43 13.45 19.17
CA LEU A 47 -4.46 13.68 20.19
C LEU A 47 -4.41 12.65 21.32
N ALA A 48 -4.10 11.39 21.02
CA ALA A 48 -3.93 10.35 22.03
C ALA A 48 -2.73 10.64 22.94
N LEU A 49 -1.58 11.01 22.37
CA LEU A 49 -0.39 11.37 23.15
C LEU A 49 -0.60 12.64 23.99
N MET A 50 -1.28 13.64 23.42
CA MET A 50 -1.63 14.86 24.16
C MET A 50 -2.51 14.54 25.37
N LYS A 51 -3.53 13.69 25.19
CA LYS A 51 -4.41 13.23 26.27
C LYS A 51 -3.64 12.48 27.36
N ASP A 52 -2.78 11.53 26.98
CA ASP A 52 -1.95 10.75 27.91
C ASP A 52 -1.05 11.64 28.77
N ARG A 53 -0.54 12.74 28.17
CA ARG A 53 0.32 13.70 28.84
C ARG A 53 -0.39 14.88 29.49
N GLY A 54 -1.73 14.91 29.49
CA GLY A 54 -2.49 16.04 30.02
C GLY A 54 -2.26 17.37 29.29
N ILE A 55 -1.87 17.31 28.01
CA ILE A 55 -1.68 18.48 27.14
C ILE A 55 -3.05 18.85 26.55
N ASP A 56 -3.53 20.06 26.82
CA ASP A 56 -4.77 20.56 26.22
C ASP A 56 -4.56 20.82 24.71
N PRO A 57 -5.27 20.11 23.82
CA PRO A 57 -5.11 20.25 22.39
C PRO A 57 -5.70 21.54 21.82
N GLU A 58 -6.49 22.29 22.59
CA GLU A 58 -7.06 23.58 22.19
C GLU A 58 -6.29 24.77 22.80
N ALA A 59 -5.30 24.51 23.66
CA ALA A 59 -4.47 25.57 24.22
C ALA A 59 -3.69 26.31 23.11
N PRO A 60 -3.65 27.66 23.15
CA PRO A 60 -2.92 28.43 22.15
C PRO A 60 -1.42 28.15 22.24
N VAL A 61 -0.81 27.84 21.10
CA VAL A 61 0.64 27.65 21.00
C VAL A 61 1.30 28.99 20.70
N ASP A 62 2.12 29.49 21.63
CA ASP A 62 2.96 30.66 21.38
C ASP A 62 4.15 30.29 20.49
N LEU A 63 4.06 30.66 19.22
CA LEU A 63 5.12 30.42 18.22
C LEU A 63 6.46 31.05 18.59
N ASN A 64 6.49 32.14 19.37
CA ASN A 64 7.74 32.79 19.78
C ASN A 64 8.48 31.99 20.85
N SER A 65 7.77 31.13 21.59
CA SER A 65 8.36 30.21 22.56
C SER A 65 9.01 29.00 21.88
N LEU A 66 8.63 28.67 20.64
CA LEU A 66 9.13 27.50 19.95
C LEU A 66 10.53 27.75 19.35
N PRO A 67 11.40 26.73 19.30
CA PRO A 67 12.68 26.81 18.62
C PRO A 67 12.51 27.17 17.14
N ALA A 68 13.26 28.17 16.66
CA ALA A 68 13.16 28.66 15.29
C ALA A 68 13.43 27.54 14.26
N PRO A 69 12.72 27.52 13.11
CA PRO A 69 13.06 26.61 12.02
C PRO A 69 14.54 26.67 11.64
N GLY A 70 15.17 25.51 11.55
CA GLY A 70 16.61 25.34 11.33
C GLY A 70 17.42 25.11 12.60
N SER A 71 16.85 25.36 13.78
CA SER A 71 17.49 25.05 15.06
C SER A 71 17.68 23.55 15.25
N GLU A 72 18.77 23.20 15.95
CA GLU A 72 19.05 21.84 16.39
C GLU A 72 18.75 21.72 17.87
N ILE A 73 17.90 20.75 18.23
CA ILE A 73 17.46 20.52 19.61
C ILE A 73 17.51 19.03 19.94
N GLU A 74 17.51 18.72 21.23
CA GLU A 74 17.35 17.35 21.73
C GLU A 74 15.90 17.09 22.13
N VAL A 75 15.37 15.96 21.68
CA VAL A 75 14.00 15.53 21.98
C VAL A 75 14.02 14.11 22.54
N GLU A 76 13.10 13.82 23.45
CA GLU A 76 12.81 12.47 23.94
C GLU A 76 11.62 11.92 23.18
N VAL A 77 11.76 10.70 22.64
CA VAL A 77 10.73 10.05 21.84
C VAL A 77 9.84 9.22 22.75
N HIS A 78 8.54 9.48 22.71
CA HIS A 78 7.58 8.84 23.60
C HIS A 78 6.76 7.75 22.92
N GLU A 79 6.47 7.91 21.63
CA GLU A 79 5.65 6.96 20.90
C GLU A 79 6.05 6.89 19.41
N LEU A 80 5.78 5.77 18.76
CA LEU A 80 5.73 5.68 17.30
C LEU A 80 4.30 5.92 16.84
N SER A 81 4.11 6.93 15.99
CA SER A 81 2.84 7.16 15.30
C SER A 81 2.56 6.00 14.34
N SER A 82 1.28 5.73 14.08
CA SER A 82 0.81 4.71 13.12
C SER A 82 1.30 4.98 11.69
N THR A 83 1.83 6.17 11.41
CA THR A 83 2.50 6.51 10.14
C THR A 83 4.00 6.13 10.09
N GLY A 84 4.55 5.61 11.19
CA GLY A 84 5.92 5.10 11.31
C GLY A 84 6.97 6.13 11.71
N ASP A 85 6.57 7.36 12.05
CA ASP A 85 7.46 8.40 12.59
C ASP A 85 7.27 8.51 14.11
N GLY A 86 8.34 8.83 14.83
CA GLY A 86 8.31 9.05 16.28
C GLY A 86 7.63 10.37 16.65
N LEU A 87 6.92 10.35 17.77
CA LEU A 87 6.33 11.51 18.43
C LEU A 87 7.18 11.84 19.66
N ALA A 88 7.78 13.01 19.64
CA ALA A 88 8.80 13.40 20.61
C ALA A 88 8.49 14.77 21.22
N ILE A 89 8.99 15.02 22.42
CA ILE A 89 8.92 16.32 23.10
C ILE A 89 10.34 16.79 23.40
N GLN A 90 10.57 18.10 23.37
CA GLN A 90 11.87 18.67 23.68
C GLN A 90 12.31 18.30 25.10
N LYS A 91 13.53 17.76 25.20
CA LYS A 91 14.11 17.38 26.48
C LYS A 91 14.35 18.62 27.35
N ASP A 92 14.10 18.49 28.65
CA ASP A 92 14.31 19.54 29.65
C ASP A 92 13.56 20.86 29.35
N SER A 93 12.47 20.77 28.58
CA SER A 93 11.63 21.91 28.21
C SER A 93 10.29 21.88 28.92
N SER A 94 9.82 23.04 29.37
CA SER A 94 8.44 23.21 29.86
C SER A 94 7.42 23.31 28.73
N ILE A 95 7.88 23.35 27.47
CA ILE A 95 7.03 23.49 26.29
C ILE A 95 6.64 22.10 25.81
N ASN A 96 5.34 21.79 25.88
CA ASN A 96 4.75 20.51 25.49
C ASN A 96 4.51 20.38 23.98
N GLN A 97 5.36 20.98 23.14
CA GLN A 97 5.26 20.88 21.69
C GLN A 97 5.65 19.47 21.23
N ILE A 98 4.77 18.82 20.48
CA ILE A 98 5.07 17.51 19.87
C ILE A 98 5.81 17.72 18.54
N TYR A 99 6.89 16.95 18.36
CA TYR A 99 7.69 16.88 17.15
C TYR A 99 7.51 15.51 16.50
N THR A 100 7.22 15.50 15.20
CA THR A 100 7.20 14.28 14.38
C THR A 100 8.60 14.09 13.78
N VAL A 101 9.26 13.00 14.18
CA VAL A 101 10.68 12.74 13.91
C VAL A 101 10.82 11.37 13.23
N PRO A 102 11.46 11.27 12.07
CA PRO A 102 11.67 9.98 11.41
C PRO A 102 12.84 9.20 12.03
N PHE A 103 12.90 7.88 11.82
CA PHE A 103 14.06 7.02 12.14
C PHE A 103 14.46 6.98 13.63
N VAL A 104 13.49 7.20 14.51
CA VAL A 104 13.66 7.11 15.96
C VAL A 104 12.60 6.18 16.53
N VAL A 105 12.85 5.66 17.73
CA VAL A 105 11.95 4.73 18.44
C VAL A 105 11.69 5.20 19.86
N PRO A 106 10.61 4.74 20.54
CA PRO A 106 10.27 5.21 21.88
C PRO A 106 11.40 4.91 22.86
N GLY A 107 11.76 5.90 23.66
CA GLY A 107 12.91 5.88 24.58
C GLY A 107 14.21 6.45 23.98
N ASP A 108 14.28 6.72 22.66
CA ASP A 108 15.41 7.44 22.10
C ASP A 108 15.42 8.89 22.62
N VAL A 109 16.61 9.38 22.98
CA VAL A 109 16.91 10.81 22.97
C VAL A 109 17.63 11.11 21.67
N ALA A 110 17.03 11.93 20.83
CA ALA A 110 17.53 12.23 19.49
C ALA A 110 17.85 13.72 19.32
N ARG A 111 18.91 14.00 18.59
CA ARG A 111 19.19 15.32 18.04
C ARG A 111 18.44 15.49 16.74
N ILE A 112 17.66 16.55 16.64
CA ILE A 112 16.79 16.82 15.49
C ILE A 112 17.00 18.24 14.98
N LYS A 113 16.65 18.48 13.72
CA LYS A 113 16.56 19.81 13.13
C LYS A 113 15.12 20.19 12.91
N VAL A 114 14.66 21.27 13.55
CA VAL A 114 13.29 21.76 13.37
C VAL A 114 13.10 22.25 11.93
N VAL A 115 12.11 21.74 11.21
CA VAL A 115 11.85 22.12 9.81
C VAL A 115 10.76 23.18 9.73
N ARG A 116 9.63 22.94 10.38
CA ARG A 116 8.48 23.86 10.39
C ARG A 116 7.48 23.48 11.49
N HIS A 117 6.78 24.47 12.01
CA HIS A 117 5.65 24.29 12.91
C HIS A 117 4.35 24.19 12.13
N LEU A 118 3.55 23.18 12.41
CA LEU A 118 2.23 22.94 11.83
C LEU A 118 1.17 23.10 12.92
N VAL A 119 0.94 24.34 13.35
CA VAL A 119 0.04 24.66 14.48
C VAL A 119 -1.36 24.09 14.29
N GLN A 120 -1.91 24.19 13.08
CA GLN A 120 -3.22 23.63 12.73
C GLN A 120 -3.28 22.10 12.86
N ASP A 121 -2.13 21.45 12.67
CA ASP A 121 -1.97 20.00 12.74
C ASP A 121 -1.38 19.56 14.09
N LYS A 122 -1.30 20.47 15.08
CA LYS A 122 -0.88 20.25 16.47
C LYS A 122 0.51 19.62 16.65
N HIS A 123 1.41 19.78 15.68
CA HIS A 123 2.78 19.25 15.77
C HIS A 123 3.80 20.09 14.99
N SER A 124 5.08 19.76 15.16
CA SER A 124 6.19 20.32 14.41
C SER A 124 6.89 19.21 13.63
N MET A 125 7.26 19.47 12.38
CA MET A 125 8.05 18.51 11.60
C MET A 125 9.54 18.74 11.85
N ALA A 126 10.28 17.67 12.02
CA ALA A 126 11.72 17.72 12.18
C ALA A 126 12.45 16.70 11.30
N ASP A 127 13.68 17.04 10.92
CA ASP A 127 14.61 16.09 10.33
C ASP A 127 15.40 15.43 11.46
N PHE A 128 15.65 14.12 11.34
CA PHE A 128 16.54 13.38 12.22
C PHE A 128 18.01 13.72 11.90
N LEU A 129 18.83 13.94 12.93
CA LEU A 129 20.28 14.14 12.78
C LEU A 129 21.07 12.97 13.37
N SER A 130 20.86 12.65 14.64
CA SER A 130 21.54 11.54 15.32
C SER A 130 20.78 11.10 16.58
N VAL A 131 21.10 9.91 17.07
CA VAL A 131 20.72 9.49 18.43
C VAL A 131 21.80 9.94 19.41
N VAL A 132 21.36 10.58 20.49
CA VAL A 132 22.19 10.98 21.62
C VAL A 132 22.21 9.88 22.68
N THR A 133 21.05 9.27 22.96
CA THR A 133 20.92 8.13 23.87
C THR A 133 19.94 7.13 23.27
N PRO A 134 20.37 5.89 22.94
CA PRO A 134 19.49 4.92 22.31
C PRO A 134 18.50 4.32 23.31
N SER A 135 17.28 4.08 22.85
CA SER A 135 16.32 3.22 23.52
C SER A 135 16.88 1.80 23.68
N PRO A 136 16.53 1.06 24.74
CA PRO A 136 16.85 -0.37 24.84
C PRO A 136 16.33 -1.22 23.67
N ARG A 137 15.34 -0.73 22.91
CA ARG A 137 14.80 -1.41 21.73
C ARG A 137 15.54 -1.10 20.43
N ARG A 138 16.48 -0.14 20.46
CA ARG A 138 17.25 0.29 19.31
C ARG A 138 18.56 -0.48 19.24
N ASP A 139 18.83 -1.08 18.09
CA ASP A 139 20.14 -1.66 17.76
C ASP A 139 20.49 -1.38 16.30
N ASP A 140 21.42 -0.45 16.10
CA ASP A 140 21.84 -0.02 14.77
C ASP A 140 22.71 -1.09 14.05
N SER A 141 23.19 -2.14 14.74
CA SER A 141 23.91 -3.25 14.07
C SER A 141 22.99 -4.09 13.16
N ARG A 142 21.67 -4.00 13.33
CA ARG A 142 20.67 -4.64 12.46
C ARG A 142 20.48 -3.91 11.12
N ILE A 143 20.93 -2.66 11.02
CA ILE A 143 20.74 -1.84 9.83
C ILE A 143 21.60 -2.36 8.68
N GLN A 144 20.96 -2.93 7.67
CA GLN A 144 21.65 -3.45 6.46
C GLN A 144 21.76 -2.42 5.33
N CYS A 145 21.04 -1.29 5.42
CA CYS A 145 21.00 -0.28 4.37
C CYS A 145 21.81 0.97 4.76
N GLN A 146 22.87 1.26 3.99
CA GLN A 146 23.70 2.46 4.19
C GLN A 146 22.95 3.80 4.05
N TYR A 147 21.76 3.80 3.44
CA TYR A 147 20.91 5.00 3.29
C TYR A 147 19.77 5.07 4.30
N PHE A 148 19.68 4.11 5.22
CA PHE A 148 18.77 4.21 6.35
C PHE A 148 19.08 5.51 7.11
N SER A 149 18.06 6.14 7.70
CA SER A 149 18.06 7.53 8.22
C SER A 149 17.94 8.66 7.19
N ARG A 150 17.94 8.35 5.88
CA ARG A 150 17.80 9.35 4.80
C ARG A 150 16.73 8.96 3.79
N CYS A 151 16.76 7.72 3.30
CA CYS A 151 15.80 7.20 2.33
C CYS A 151 14.39 7.15 2.95
N GLY A 152 13.37 7.58 2.20
CA GLY A 152 11.97 7.51 2.65
C GLY A 152 11.35 6.10 2.64
N GLY A 153 12.08 5.07 2.24
CA GLY A 153 11.56 3.72 2.01
C GLY A 153 11.34 2.88 3.27
N CYS A 154 12.35 2.76 4.13
CA CYS A 154 12.30 1.95 5.36
C CYS A 154 12.30 2.84 6.60
N GLN A 155 11.61 2.42 7.65
CA GLN A 155 11.51 3.18 8.91
C GLN A 155 12.11 2.41 10.11
N PHE A 156 12.19 1.07 10.06
CA PHE A 156 12.35 0.24 11.27
C PHE A 156 13.58 -0.67 11.30
N GLN A 157 14.60 -0.45 10.46
CA GLN A 157 15.76 -1.37 10.39
C GLN A 157 16.56 -1.48 11.70
N MET A 158 16.40 -0.55 12.63
CA MET A 158 17.03 -0.57 13.94
C MET A 158 16.23 -1.36 15.00
N LEU A 159 15.00 -1.77 14.70
CA LEU A 159 14.14 -2.52 15.61
C LEU A 159 14.31 -4.03 15.41
N ASP A 160 14.18 -4.78 16.50
CA ASP A 160 13.99 -6.22 16.41
C ASP A 160 12.72 -6.55 15.61
N TYR A 161 12.75 -7.66 14.86
CA TYR A 161 11.63 -7.99 13.99
C TYR A 161 10.33 -8.24 14.78
N ALA A 162 10.42 -8.84 15.98
CA ALA A 162 9.26 -9.03 16.83
C ALA A 162 8.64 -7.68 17.25
N ASP A 163 9.46 -6.67 17.52
CA ASP A 163 8.99 -5.32 17.82
C ASP A 163 8.30 -4.66 16.61
N GLN A 164 8.78 -4.92 15.38
CA GLN A 164 8.10 -4.46 14.17
C GLN A 164 6.71 -5.08 14.04
N LEU A 165 6.57 -6.39 14.27
CA LEU A 165 5.29 -7.09 14.20
C LEU A 165 4.30 -6.61 15.28
N ASN A 166 4.80 -6.42 16.51
CA ASN A 166 4.03 -5.86 17.62
C ASN A 166 3.56 -4.43 17.30
N PHE A 167 4.43 -3.63 16.69
CA PHE A 167 4.06 -2.28 16.27
C PHE A 167 2.97 -2.31 15.20
N LYS A 168 3.09 -3.17 14.19
CA LYS A 168 2.07 -3.33 13.13
C LYS A 168 0.73 -3.80 13.68
N LYS A 169 0.73 -4.69 14.68
CA LYS A 169 -0.48 -5.08 15.41
C LYS A 169 -1.16 -3.86 16.04
N ARG A 170 -0.39 -3.02 16.73
CA ARG A 170 -0.89 -1.77 17.34
C ARG A 170 -1.47 -0.80 16.31
N ILE A 171 -0.94 -0.75 15.08
CA ILE A 171 -1.53 0.06 13.99
C ILE A 171 -2.95 -0.42 13.69
N VAL A 172 -3.16 -1.75 13.60
CA VAL A 172 -4.49 -2.33 13.36
C VAL A 172 -5.43 -2.05 14.54
N GLU A 173 -4.97 -2.23 15.77
CA GLU A 173 -5.75 -1.91 16.99
C GLU A 173 -6.22 -0.46 17.00
N LYS A 174 -5.29 0.48 16.77
CA LYS A 174 -5.59 1.92 16.69
C LYS A 174 -6.51 2.26 15.52
N ALA A 175 -6.35 1.58 14.39
CA ALA A 175 -7.23 1.79 13.23
C ALA A 175 -8.69 1.48 13.58
N PHE A 176 -8.94 0.34 14.20
CA PHE A 176 -10.30 -0.03 14.58
C PHE A 176 -10.82 0.79 15.76
N LEU A 177 -9.99 1.10 16.75
CA LEU A 177 -10.38 2.01 17.84
C LEU A 177 -10.86 3.37 17.33
N ASN A 178 -10.15 3.95 16.36
CA ASN A 178 -10.36 5.33 15.96
C ASN A 178 -11.34 5.51 14.79
N PHE A 179 -11.44 4.52 13.89
CA PHE A 179 -12.16 4.70 12.62
C PHE A 179 -13.35 3.77 12.42
N SER A 180 -13.48 2.68 13.19
CA SER A 180 -14.56 1.71 12.98
C SER A 180 -15.89 2.17 13.58
N GLY A 181 -15.87 2.87 14.72
CA GLY A 181 -17.08 3.22 15.46
C GLY A 181 -17.86 2.00 15.95
N ILE A 182 -17.16 0.89 16.25
CA ILE A 182 -17.73 -0.32 16.85
C ILE A 182 -16.90 -0.76 18.06
N ASN A 183 -17.52 -1.51 18.97
CA ASN A 183 -16.80 -2.28 19.97
C ASN A 183 -16.41 -3.61 19.32
N LEU A 184 -15.11 -3.82 19.09
CA LEU A 184 -14.62 -5.06 18.50
C LEU A 184 -14.95 -6.24 19.42
N PRO A 185 -15.63 -7.29 18.91
CA PRO A 185 -15.99 -8.46 19.72
C PRO A 185 -14.79 -9.40 19.95
N VAL A 186 -13.74 -9.29 19.14
CA VAL A 186 -12.53 -10.10 19.22
C VAL A 186 -11.28 -9.21 19.30
N PRO A 187 -10.23 -9.64 20.01
CA PRO A 187 -8.96 -8.92 20.01
C PRO A 187 -8.30 -9.01 18.63
N VAL A 188 -7.46 -8.02 18.31
CA VAL A 188 -6.58 -8.09 17.15
C VAL A 188 -5.54 -9.20 17.41
N GLY A 189 -5.43 -10.15 16.49
CA GLY A 189 -4.46 -11.23 16.55
C GLY A 189 -3.03 -10.76 16.28
N GLU A 190 -2.05 -11.63 16.53
CA GLU A 190 -0.65 -11.35 16.20
C GLU A 190 -0.45 -11.11 14.70
N THR A 191 0.42 -10.16 14.37
CA THR A 191 0.80 -9.88 12.97
C THR A 191 1.58 -11.06 12.42
N ILE A 192 1.14 -11.62 11.30
CA ILE A 192 1.86 -12.68 10.61
C ILE A 192 3.05 -12.06 9.87
N GLY A 193 4.25 -12.47 10.26
CA GLY A 193 5.50 -11.99 9.67
C GLY A 193 5.76 -12.54 8.27
N SER A 194 6.54 -11.80 7.49
CA SER A 194 7.10 -12.29 6.23
C SER A 194 8.19 -13.32 6.52
N PRO A 195 8.27 -14.41 5.75
CA PRO A 195 9.41 -15.33 5.84
C PRO A 195 10.76 -14.68 5.54
N LEU A 196 10.79 -13.60 4.73
CA LEU A 196 12.00 -12.86 4.39
C LEU A 196 11.90 -11.40 4.82
N GLN A 197 12.83 -10.95 5.66
CA GLN A 197 12.90 -9.57 6.16
C GLN A 197 13.68 -8.62 5.23
N TYR A 198 14.54 -9.19 4.39
CA TYR A 198 15.34 -8.54 3.35
C TYR A 198 15.30 -9.43 2.11
N GLY A 199 15.68 -8.91 0.95
CA GLY A 199 15.67 -9.70 -0.28
C GLY A 199 14.28 -10.14 -0.76
N TYR A 200 13.19 -9.60 -0.19
CA TYR A 200 11.83 -10.04 -0.48
C TYR A 200 11.18 -9.29 -1.64
N ARG A 201 11.68 -8.10 -1.97
CA ARG A 201 10.99 -7.15 -2.83
C ARG A 201 11.27 -7.43 -4.30
N THR A 202 10.27 -7.96 -4.99
CA THR A 202 10.35 -8.38 -6.41
C THR A 202 10.23 -7.22 -7.39
N LYS A 203 9.92 -6.00 -6.96
CA LYS A 203 9.83 -4.80 -7.83
C LYS A 203 10.43 -3.57 -7.18
N LEU A 204 11.36 -2.93 -7.87
CA LEU A 204 11.87 -1.61 -7.55
C LEU A 204 11.64 -0.65 -8.72
N THR A 205 11.35 0.60 -8.38
CA THR A 205 11.16 1.67 -9.37
C THR A 205 11.98 2.92 -9.01
N PRO A 206 13.32 2.83 -9.08
CA PRO A 206 14.16 4.00 -8.83
C PRO A 206 13.90 5.06 -9.90
N HIS A 207 14.07 6.33 -9.55
CA HIS A 207 13.80 7.45 -10.43
C HIS A 207 14.91 8.50 -10.31
N PHE A 208 14.97 9.39 -11.29
CA PHE A 208 15.85 10.56 -11.28
C PHE A 208 15.10 11.81 -11.73
N ASP A 209 15.53 12.95 -11.20
CA ASP A 209 14.95 14.26 -11.52
C ASP A 209 15.36 14.74 -12.92
N GLY A 210 14.57 15.65 -13.50
CA GLY A 210 14.92 16.28 -14.78
C GLY A 210 16.14 17.19 -14.68
N PRO A 211 16.78 17.52 -15.80
CA PRO A 211 17.98 18.36 -15.80
C PRO A 211 17.68 19.75 -15.21
N PRO A 212 18.62 20.35 -14.46
CA PRO A 212 18.46 21.69 -13.89
C PRO A 212 18.03 22.72 -14.93
N GLY A 213 17.14 23.63 -14.56
CA GLY A 213 16.62 24.64 -15.48
C GLY A 213 15.72 24.11 -16.61
N GLY A 214 15.44 22.80 -16.66
CA GLY A 214 14.71 22.19 -17.78
C GLY A 214 13.32 22.78 -18.05
N ARG A 215 12.63 23.30 -17.03
CA ARG A 215 11.36 24.03 -17.22
C ARG A 215 11.54 25.38 -17.91
N ALA A 216 12.62 26.11 -17.59
CA ALA A 216 12.92 27.40 -18.20
C ALA A 216 13.39 27.21 -19.66
N LEU A 217 14.30 26.25 -19.88
CA LEU A 217 14.80 25.91 -21.21
C LEU A 217 13.68 25.42 -22.15
N LYS A 218 12.74 24.61 -21.64
CA LYS A 218 11.57 24.17 -22.41
C LYS A 218 10.69 25.35 -22.84
N ARG A 219 10.59 26.41 -22.03
CA ARG A 219 9.82 27.63 -22.38
C ARG A 219 10.51 28.47 -23.46
N SER A 220 11.84 28.42 -23.55
CA SER A 220 12.62 29.09 -24.60
C SER A 220 12.84 28.21 -25.85
N GLY A 221 12.17 27.06 -25.94
CA GLY A 221 12.30 26.14 -27.08
C GLY A 221 13.62 25.35 -27.12
N GLN A 222 14.44 25.44 -26.06
CA GLN A 222 15.72 24.73 -25.97
C GLN A 222 15.53 23.36 -25.32
N LYS A 223 16.27 22.36 -25.82
CA LYS A 223 16.28 21.01 -25.25
C LYS A 223 17.19 21.00 -24.03
N ALA A 224 16.62 20.68 -22.86
CA ALA A 224 17.40 20.51 -21.66
C ALA A 224 18.21 19.21 -21.74
N GLN A 225 19.47 19.26 -21.33
CA GLN A 225 20.40 18.14 -21.35
C GLN A 225 21.01 17.94 -19.96
N PHE A 226 21.35 16.71 -19.64
CA PHE A 226 22.09 16.38 -18.43
C PHE A 226 23.58 16.59 -18.67
N ALA A 227 24.25 17.32 -17.78
CA ALA A 227 25.71 17.49 -17.82
C ALA A 227 26.44 16.26 -17.26
N ASN A 228 25.87 15.62 -16.24
CA ASN A 228 26.36 14.41 -15.60
C ASN A 228 25.19 13.45 -15.36
N VAL A 229 25.49 12.19 -15.07
CA VAL A 229 24.48 11.22 -14.62
C VAL A 229 23.79 11.78 -13.37
N PRO A 230 22.45 11.90 -13.35
CA PRO A 230 21.74 12.44 -12.19
C PRO A 230 21.78 11.45 -11.01
N GLU A 231 21.43 11.94 -9.82
CA GLU A 231 21.11 11.06 -8.68
C GLU A 231 19.94 10.13 -9.10
N ILE A 232 20.13 8.81 -9.01
CA ILE A 232 19.12 7.79 -9.35
C ILE A 232 18.80 7.02 -8.08
N GLY A 233 17.52 6.96 -7.69
CA GLY A 233 17.14 6.21 -6.51
C GLY A 233 15.73 6.50 -6.04
N PHE A 234 15.57 6.78 -4.75
CA PHE A 234 14.28 7.01 -4.11
C PHE A 234 14.23 8.38 -3.43
N MET A 235 13.05 8.81 -3.00
CA MET A 235 12.91 10.12 -2.38
C MET A 235 13.59 10.18 -1.01
N LEU A 236 14.30 11.28 -0.76
CA LEU A 236 14.76 11.65 0.57
C LEU A 236 13.55 11.86 1.49
N LYS A 237 13.58 11.31 2.71
CA LYS A 237 12.47 11.41 3.67
C LYS A 237 12.10 12.88 3.91
N GLY A 238 10.81 13.19 3.78
CA GLY A 238 10.28 14.54 3.99
C GLY A 238 10.64 15.58 2.92
N ARG A 239 11.27 15.19 1.80
CA ARG A 239 11.68 16.09 0.72
C ARG A 239 11.31 15.55 -0.65
N ARG A 240 11.01 16.44 -1.60
CA ARG A 240 10.74 16.08 -3.00
C ARG A 240 12.02 16.14 -3.83
N ARG A 241 13.03 15.38 -3.40
CA ARG A 241 14.35 15.29 -4.03
C ARG A 241 14.78 13.84 -4.01
N VAL A 242 15.33 13.38 -5.12
CA VAL A 242 15.91 12.05 -5.24
C VAL A 242 17.17 11.93 -4.38
N LEU A 243 17.31 10.82 -3.67
CA LEU A 243 18.53 10.37 -3.03
C LEU A 243 19.17 9.33 -3.94
N ASP A 244 20.44 9.52 -4.26
CA ASP A 244 21.19 8.54 -5.05
C ASP A 244 21.37 7.25 -4.25
N ILE A 245 20.92 6.13 -4.82
CA ILE A 245 20.89 4.80 -4.21
C ILE A 245 21.36 3.79 -5.25
N GLU A 246 22.56 3.25 -5.09
CA GLU A 246 23.08 2.19 -5.96
C GLU A 246 22.56 0.80 -5.61
N ASP A 247 22.13 0.58 -4.37
CA ASP A 247 21.68 -0.73 -3.90
C ASP A 247 20.54 -0.63 -2.86
N CYS A 248 19.65 -1.63 -2.86
CA CYS A 248 18.51 -1.68 -1.96
C CYS A 248 18.37 -3.08 -1.36
N PRO A 249 18.83 -3.31 -0.11
CA PRO A 249 18.89 -4.66 0.50
C PRO A 249 17.54 -5.38 0.62
N ILE A 250 16.42 -4.66 0.59
CA ILE A 250 15.09 -5.28 0.59
C ILE A 250 14.72 -5.87 -0.78
N GLY A 251 15.37 -5.46 -1.88
CA GLY A 251 15.17 -6.01 -3.21
C GLY A 251 15.76 -7.41 -3.34
N THR A 252 15.11 -8.29 -4.12
CA THR A 252 15.66 -9.62 -4.40
C THR A 252 17.03 -9.51 -5.09
N PRO A 253 17.90 -10.53 -5.00
CA PRO A 253 19.24 -10.46 -5.60
C PRO A 253 19.25 -10.04 -7.08
N VAL A 254 18.34 -10.58 -7.89
CA VAL A 254 18.22 -10.22 -9.31
C VAL A 254 17.71 -8.80 -9.52
N VAL A 255 16.82 -8.31 -8.66
CA VAL A 255 16.34 -6.92 -8.72
C VAL A 255 17.44 -5.94 -8.30
N ARG A 256 18.23 -6.26 -7.28
CA ARG A 256 19.41 -5.46 -6.87
C ARG A 256 20.41 -5.35 -8.01
N LYS A 257 20.68 -6.47 -8.69
CA LYS A 257 21.50 -6.46 -9.91
C LYS A 257 20.90 -5.59 -11.01
N GLY A 258 19.60 -5.74 -11.29
CA GLY A 258 18.91 -4.96 -12.30
C GLY A 258 19.01 -3.46 -12.05
N VAL A 259 18.97 -3.01 -10.79
CA VAL A 259 19.21 -1.59 -10.45
C VAL A 259 20.61 -1.14 -10.86
N ILE A 260 21.65 -1.92 -10.58
CA ILE A 260 23.03 -1.60 -10.98
C ILE A 260 23.15 -1.49 -12.51
N ASN A 261 22.59 -2.47 -13.23
CA ASN A 261 22.65 -2.50 -14.69
C ASN A 261 21.82 -1.36 -15.33
N GLU A 262 20.67 -1.00 -14.75
CA GLU A 262 19.86 0.12 -15.20
C GLU A 262 20.56 1.47 -14.98
N ARG A 263 21.31 1.65 -13.88
CA ARG A 263 22.14 2.85 -13.67
C ARG A 263 23.20 2.98 -14.77
N LYS A 264 23.88 1.88 -15.11
CA LYS A 264 24.83 1.84 -16.23
C LYS A 264 24.15 2.19 -17.55
N ARG A 265 22.98 1.61 -17.83
CA ARG A 265 22.19 1.90 -19.04
C ARG A 265 21.82 3.39 -19.13
N VAL A 266 21.42 4.02 -18.03
CA VAL A 266 21.14 5.46 -18.00
C VAL A 266 22.41 6.28 -18.29
N ALA A 267 23.55 5.91 -17.72
CA ALA A 267 24.82 6.58 -17.96
C ALA A 267 25.24 6.51 -19.44
N ASP A 268 25.16 5.32 -20.03
CA ASP A 268 25.53 5.07 -21.44
C ASP A 268 24.58 5.78 -22.43
N ASN A 269 23.35 6.07 -22.01
CA ASN A 269 22.30 6.67 -22.84
C ASN A 269 21.87 8.07 -22.38
N LEU A 270 22.71 8.78 -21.62
CA LEU A 270 22.34 10.04 -20.97
C LEU A 270 21.76 11.09 -21.93
N GLY A 271 22.29 11.17 -23.16
CA GLY A 271 21.85 12.10 -24.20
C GLY A 271 20.42 11.87 -24.72
N GLN A 272 19.81 10.71 -24.44
CA GLN A 272 18.43 10.41 -24.80
C GLN A 272 17.42 11.05 -23.84
N TYR A 273 17.85 11.40 -22.63
CA TYR A 273 16.98 11.94 -21.58
C TYR A 273 16.94 13.47 -21.61
N SER A 274 15.73 14.03 -21.65
CA SER A 274 15.47 15.49 -21.54
C SER A 274 14.57 15.85 -20.37
N ARG A 275 14.16 14.84 -19.59
CA ARG A 275 13.28 14.90 -18.43
C ARG A 275 13.71 13.82 -17.45
N GLY A 276 13.25 13.93 -16.22
CA GLY A 276 13.37 12.84 -15.25
C GLY A 276 12.58 11.63 -15.71
N ALA A 277 12.96 10.44 -15.24
CA ALA A 277 12.29 9.20 -15.54
C ALA A 277 12.21 8.30 -14.31
N THR A 278 11.26 7.38 -14.35
CA THR A 278 11.16 6.25 -13.42
C THR A 278 11.62 5.01 -14.16
N LEU A 279 12.63 4.35 -13.62
CA LEU A 279 13.13 3.06 -14.08
C LEU A 279 12.27 1.95 -13.47
N LEU A 280 12.19 0.81 -14.14
CA LEU A 280 11.51 -0.37 -13.65
C LEU A 280 12.52 -1.51 -13.57
N VAL A 281 12.51 -2.23 -12.45
CA VAL A 281 13.19 -3.51 -12.31
C VAL A 281 12.23 -4.45 -11.59
N ARG A 282 11.81 -5.52 -12.28
CA ARG A 282 10.88 -6.54 -11.76
C ARG A 282 11.52 -7.91 -11.87
N GLU A 283 11.45 -8.72 -10.82
CA GLU A 283 11.84 -10.13 -10.88
C GLU A 283 10.94 -10.90 -11.85
N ASN A 284 11.56 -11.81 -12.60
CA ASN A 284 10.87 -12.79 -13.42
C ASN A 284 11.36 -14.19 -13.02
N THR A 285 10.43 -15.11 -12.74
CA THR A 285 10.78 -16.47 -12.29
C THR A 285 10.35 -17.49 -13.34
N LYS A 286 11.29 -18.32 -13.80
CA LYS A 286 10.99 -19.56 -14.54
C LYS A 286 11.21 -20.75 -13.60
N ARG A 287 10.28 -21.69 -13.56
CA ARG A 287 10.32 -22.85 -12.68
C ARG A 287 10.48 -24.13 -13.48
N TYR A 288 11.40 -24.98 -13.06
CA TYR A 288 11.71 -26.25 -13.69
C TYR A 288 11.64 -27.38 -12.66
N PRO A 289 11.13 -28.58 -12.99
CA PRO A 289 11.32 -29.76 -12.16
C PRO A 289 12.81 -30.06 -11.96
N LYS A 290 13.19 -30.58 -10.78
CA LYS A 290 14.58 -30.99 -10.54
C LYS A 290 15.01 -32.08 -11.53
N GLY A 291 16.20 -31.90 -12.10
CA GLY A 291 16.75 -32.80 -13.11
C GLY A 291 16.21 -32.58 -14.53
N ASP A 292 15.38 -31.56 -14.75
CA ASP A 292 14.95 -31.16 -16.09
C ASP A 292 16.15 -30.70 -16.92
N ALA A 293 16.26 -31.23 -18.15
CA ALA A 293 17.34 -30.92 -19.08
C ALA A 293 17.28 -29.47 -19.60
N GLU A 294 16.15 -28.78 -19.46
CA GLU A 294 15.98 -27.37 -19.82
C GLU A 294 16.51 -26.39 -18.76
N ILE A 295 16.92 -26.88 -17.58
CA ILE A 295 17.58 -26.02 -16.58
C ILE A 295 18.89 -25.48 -17.19
N PRO A 296 19.09 -24.15 -17.23
CA PRO A 296 20.32 -23.57 -17.76
C PRO A 296 21.55 -24.06 -16.99
N THR A 297 22.51 -24.64 -17.72
CA THR A 297 23.80 -25.09 -17.16
C THR A 297 24.82 -23.95 -17.07
N GLU A 298 24.73 -22.97 -17.98
CA GLU A 298 25.50 -21.74 -17.95
C GLU A 298 24.63 -20.61 -17.39
N ILE A 299 24.95 -20.19 -16.18
CA ILE A 299 24.37 -19.00 -15.58
C ILE A 299 25.26 -17.84 -16.01
N ASN A 300 24.68 -16.80 -16.60
CA ASN A 300 25.36 -15.52 -16.65
C ASN A 300 25.52 -15.05 -15.20
N ASP A 301 26.71 -15.23 -14.62
CA ASP A 301 27.07 -15.05 -13.20
C ASP A 301 26.69 -13.67 -12.61
N GLY A 302 26.20 -12.74 -13.43
CA GLY A 302 25.67 -11.47 -13.00
C GLY A 302 24.15 -11.38 -12.85
N ASP A 303 23.36 -11.96 -13.76
CA ASP A 303 21.97 -11.52 -14.02
C ASP A 303 20.90 -12.56 -13.69
N THR A 304 21.33 -13.77 -13.31
CA THR A 304 20.46 -14.91 -13.03
C THR A 304 20.76 -15.48 -11.66
N VAL A 305 19.73 -15.86 -10.92
CA VAL A 305 19.87 -16.56 -9.63
C VAL A 305 19.01 -17.81 -9.66
N MET A 306 19.60 -18.95 -9.29
CA MET A 306 18.88 -20.21 -9.16
C MET A 306 18.59 -20.50 -7.70
N VAL A 307 17.35 -20.87 -7.41
CA VAL A 307 16.88 -21.22 -6.06
C VAL A 307 16.20 -22.57 -6.13
N GLU A 308 16.64 -23.52 -5.32
CA GLU A 308 15.92 -24.79 -5.17
C GLU A 308 14.76 -24.63 -4.19
N GLU A 309 13.56 -25.03 -4.60
CA GLU A 309 12.37 -25.01 -3.76
C GLU A 309 11.60 -26.33 -3.90
N GLY A 310 11.70 -27.20 -2.90
CA GLY A 310 11.09 -28.54 -2.93
C GLY A 310 11.60 -29.36 -4.12
N GLU A 311 10.68 -29.79 -4.98
CA GLU A 311 10.93 -30.57 -6.20
C GLU A 311 11.29 -29.72 -7.42
N PHE A 312 11.43 -28.41 -7.25
CA PHE A 312 11.66 -27.46 -8.34
C PHE A 312 12.97 -26.67 -8.19
N VAL A 313 13.44 -26.15 -9.32
CA VAL A 313 14.49 -25.14 -9.44
C VAL A 313 13.87 -23.90 -10.06
N ASP A 314 13.90 -22.79 -9.34
CA ASP A 314 13.51 -21.48 -9.80
C ASP A 314 14.72 -20.74 -10.38
N VAL A 315 14.66 -20.46 -11.67
CA VAL A 315 15.61 -19.59 -12.37
C VAL A 315 15.02 -18.19 -12.41
N LYS A 316 15.61 -17.30 -11.61
CA LYS A 316 15.17 -15.92 -11.44
C LYS A 316 16.05 -14.98 -12.26
N THR A 317 15.42 -14.04 -12.95
CA THR A 317 16.06 -12.93 -13.66
C THR A 317 15.33 -11.62 -13.33
N TYR A 318 15.70 -10.51 -13.97
CA TYR A 318 14.96 -9.26 -13.87
C TYR A 318 14.53 -8.75 -15.26
N GLU A 319 13.45 -7.99 -15.29
CA GLU A 319 12.87 -7.34 -16.46
C GLU A 319 12.73 -5.83 -16.22
N THR A 320 13.04 -5.04 -17.23
CA THR A 320 13.03 -3.56 -17.18
C THR A 320 12.07 -2.93 -18.19
N ASN A 321 11.62 -3.70 -19.19
CA ASN A 321 10.53 -3.34 -20.07
C ASN A 321 9.18 -3.52 -19.37
N ALA A 322 8.47 -2.41 -19.13
CA ALA A 322 7.18 -2.40 -18.47
C ALA A 322 6.10 -3.25 -19.15
N LEU A 323 6.23 -3.52 -20.45
CA LEU A 323 5.27 -4.29 -21.24
C LEU A 323 5.63 -5.77 -21.35
N ALA A 324 6.85 -6.17 -20.99
CA ALA A 324 7.27 -7.56 -21.04
C ALA A 324 6.56 -8.38 -19.96
N MET A 325 6.17 -9.60 -20.30
CA MET A 325 5.49 -10.51 -19.37
C MET A 325 6.50 -11.10 -18.38
N THR A 326 6.15 -11.00 -17.11
CA THR A 326 6.89 -11.61 -16.00
C THR A 326 6.05 -12.68 -15.35
N THR A 327 6.72 -13.67 -14.78
CA THR A 327 6.12 -14.87 -14.21
C THR A 327 6.41 -14.98 -12.72
N GLU A 328 5.39 -15.36 -11.95
CA GLU A 328 5.43 -15.60 -10.51
C GLU A 328 4.65 -16.89 -10.19
N TYR A 329 5.03 -17.54 -9.09
CA TYR A 329 4.36 -18.74 -8.60
C TYR A 329 3.81 -18.51 -7.20
N VAL A 330 2.54 -18.83 -6.97
CA VAL A 330 1.90 -18.73 -5.65
C VAL A 330 1.19 -20.04 -5.36
N ASN A 331 1.64 -20.77 -4.35
CA ASN A 331 1.09 -22.09 -3.98
C ASN A 331 0.95 -23.07 -5.17
N GLY A 332 1.96 -23.09 -6.05
CA GLY A 332 1.95 -23.92 -7.26
C GLY A 332 1.07 -23.40 -8.40
N LYS A 333 0.38 -22.27 -8.22
CA LYS A 333 -0.34 -21.58 -9.31
C LYS A 333 0.58 -20.62 -10.04
N LEU A 334 0.48 -20.61 -11.36
CA LEU A 334 1.27 -19.79 -12.27
C LEU A 334 0.56 -18.46 -12.55
N PHE A 335 1.24 -17.34 -12.33
CA PHE A 335 0.73 -16.01 -12.66
C PHE A 335 1.68 -15.30 -13.62
N THR A 336 1.13 -14.79 -14.70
CA THR A 336 1.84 -13.96 -15.68
C THR A 336 1.21 -12.59 -15.74
N ASN A 337 2.05 -11.56 -15.67
CA ASN A 337 1.62 -10.16 -15.70
C ASN A 337 2.70 -9.30 -16.37
N PRO A 338 2.36 -8.21 -17.07
CA PRO A 338 3.37 -7.26 -17.54
C PRO A 338 4.19 -6.73 -16.36
N ALA A 339 5.50 -6.58 -16.52
CA ALA A 339 6.41 -6.13 -15.45
C ALA A 339 5.98 -4.79 -14.82
N GLY A 340 5.38 -3.90 -15.63
CA GLY A 340 4.88 -2.60 -15.22
C GLY A 340 3.60 -2.65 -14.39
N SER A 341 2.79 -3.71 -14.53
CA SER A 341 1.51 -3.88 -13.87
C SER A 341 1.64 -4.17 -12.36
N PHE A 342 0.51 -4.19 -11.66
CA PHE A 342 0.46 -4.53 -10.24
C PHE A 342 0.44 -6.06 -10.07
N PHE A 343 1.34 -6.54 -9.24
CA PHE A 343 1.29 -7.85 -8.59
C PHE A 343 1.97 -7.69 -7.24
N GLN A 344 1.70 -8.59 -6.30
CA GLN A 344 2.27 -8.51 -4.96
C GLN A 344 3.81 -8.47 -5.03
N ASN A 345 4.40 -7.56 -4.27
CA ASN A 345 5.84 -7.25 -4.34
C ASN A 345 6.67 -8.08 -3.35
N ASN A 346 6.02 -8.87 -2.50
CA ASN A 346 6.65 -9.79 -1.56
C ASN A 346 6.04 -11.17 -1.80
N ASN A 347 6.71 -12.01 -2.58
CA ASN A 347 6.21 -13.35 -2.89
C ASN A 347 6.32 -14.29 -1.67
N SER A 348 7.33 -14.11 -0.81
CA SER A 348 7.59 -14.99 0.33
C SER A 348 6.41 -15.07 1.32
N ILE A 349 5.66 -13.97 1.52
CA ILE A 349 4.51 -13.96 2.44
C ILE A 349 3.21 -14.46 1.80
N LEU A 350 3.14 -14.62 0.47
CA LEU A 350 1.89 -14.98 -0.21
C LEU A 350 1.35 -16.34 0.21
N LYS A 351 2.23 -17.30 0.47
CA LYS A 351 1.83 -18.62 0.97
C LYS A 351 1.09 -18.54 2.31
N PRO A 352 1.72 -18.08 3.42
CA PRO A 352 1.00 -17.99 4.71
C PRO A 352 -0.21 -17.05 4.65
N PHE A 353 -0.18 -16.01 3.80
CA PHE A 353 -1.30 -15.11 3.61
C PHE A 353 -2.52 -15.78 2.95
N THR A 354 -2.31 -16.45 1.82
CA THR A 354 -3.39 -17.15 1.10
C THR A 354 -3.86 -18.40 1.85
N GLU A 355 -2.97 -19.10 2.57
CA GLU A 355 -3.33 -20.20 3.48
C GLU A 355 -4.23 -19.71 4.62
N TYR A 356 -3.97 -18.53 5.18
CA TYR A 356 -4.86 -17.92 6.17
C TYR A 356 -6.25 -17.63 5.59
N VAL A 357 -6.33 -17.05 4.39
CA VAL A 357 -7.63 -16.81 3.73
C VAL A 357 -8.35 -18.12 3.47
N ARG A 358 -7.64 -19.13 2.93
CA ARG A 358 -8.15 -20.49 2.71
C ARG A 358 -8.70 -21.12 3.99
N ALA A 359 -7.98 -21.02 5.10
CA ALA A 359 -8.40 -21.57 6.39
C ALA A 359 -9.65 -20.88 6.96
N ASN A 360 -9.97 -19.67 6.49
CA ASN A 360 -11.11 -18.87 6.95
C ASN A 360 -12.26 -18.82 5.95
N VAL A 361 -12.28 -19.67 4.91
CA VAL A 361 -13.37 -19.70 3.91
C VAL A 361 -14.71 -20.14 4.52
N HIS A 362 -14.67 -21.05 5.49
CA HIS A 362 -15.87 -21.53 6.18
C HIS A 362 -16.02 -20.88 7.56
N PRO A 363 -17.26 -20.66 8.04
CA PRO A 363 -17.50 -20.28 9.42
C PRO A 363 -17.02 -21.37 10.37
N PRO A 364 -16.56 -21.03 11.59
CA PRO A 364 -16.22 -22.00 12.61
C PRO A 364 -17.42 -22.92 12.85
N SER A 365 -17.24 -24.24 12.67
CA SER A 365 -18.28 -25.26 12.80
C SER A 365 -18.86 -25.29 14.22
N THR A 366 -19.82 -24.42 14.47
CA THR A 366 -20.51 -24.28 15.77
C THR A 366 -21.98 -24.66 15.68
N THR A 367 -22.53 -24.82 14.47
CA THR A 367 -23.88 -25.38 14.27
C THR A 367 -23.86 -26.48 13.19
N PRO A 368 -24.59 -27.59 13.38
CA PRO A 368 -24.71 -28.68 12.39
C PRO A 368 -25.38 -28.29 11.06
N GLU A 369 -25.92 -27.07 10.95
CA GLU A 369 -26.83 -26.63 9.88
C GLU A 369 -26.26 -25.53 8.98
N THR A 370 -24.95 -25.23 9.03
CA THR A 370 -24.40 -24.26 8.07
C THR A 370 -24.30 -24.86 6.68
N SER A 371 -25.07 -24.32 5.73
CA SER A 371 -24.88 -24.60 4.30
C SER A 371 -23.41 -24.42 3.92
N PRO A 372 -22.80 -25.36 3.19
CA PRO A 372 -21.40 -25.22 2.80
C PRO A 372 -21.26 -24.02 1.88
N ILE A 373 -20.17 -23.26 2.05
CA ILE A 373 -19.82 -22.20 1.10
C ILE A 373 -19.39 -22.88 -0.21
N LYS A 374 -20.14 -22.64 -1.28
CA LYS A 374 -19.93 -23.24 -2.60
C LYS A 374 -19.40 -22.23 -3.62
N TYR A 375 -19.61 -20.94 -3.38
CA TYR A 375 -19.34 -19.89 -4.35
C TYR A 375 -18.40 -18.83 -3.79
N LEU A 376 -17.48 -18.34 -4.63
CA LEU A 376 -16.60 -17.22 -4.34
C LEU A 376 -16.90 -16.05 -5.28
N ILE A 377 -17.04 -14.87 -4.70
CA ILE A 377 -16.97 -13.59 -5.43
C ILE A 377 -15.73 -12.85 -4.91
N ASP A 378 -14.78 -12.59 -5.78
CA ASP A 378 -13.55 -11.85 -5.50
C ASP A 378 -13.69 -10.44 -6.10
N ALA A 379 -14.04 -9.46 -5.26
CA ALA A 379 -14.21 -8.08 -5.68
C ALA A 379 -12.87 -7.34 -5.61
N TYR A 380 -12.57 -6.55 -6.65
CA TYR A 380 -11.26 -5.95 -6.89
C TYR A 380 -10.18 -7.02 -7.18
N SER A 381 -10.55 -8.04 -7.97
CA SER A 381 -9.73 -9.24 -8.15
C SER A 381 -8.37 -9.00 -8.81
N GLY A 382 -8.17 -7.86 -9.47
CA GLY A 382 -6.97 -7.58 -10.24
C GLY A 382 -6.68 -8.67 -11.27
N SER A 383 -5.49 -9.27 -11.20
CA SER A 383 -5.07 -10.39 -12.05
C SER A 383 -5.46 -11.77 -11.53
N GLY A 384 -6.35 -11.83 -10.54
CA GLY A 384 -7.03 -13.05 -10.08
C GLY A 384 -6.31 -13.81 -8.96
N LEU A 385 -5.54 -13.13 -8.09
CA LEU A 385 -4.77 -13.78 -7.04
C LEU A 385 -5.63 -14.72 -6.19
N PHE A 386 -6.70 -14.22 -5.56
CA PHE A 386 -7.55 -15.05 -4.71
C PHE A 386 -8.47 -15.94 -5.53
N THR A 387 -9.08 -15.40 -6.58
CA THR A 387 -9.97 -16.17 -7.47
C THR A 387 -9.31 -17.48 -7.93
N ILE A 388 -8.05 -17.42 -8.41
CA ILE A 388 -7.30 -18.58 -8.91
C ILE A 388 -6.71 -19.41 -7.75
N SER A 389 -6.15 -18.76 -6.72
CA SER A 389 -5.49 -19.51 -5.63
C SER A 389 -6.47 -20.29 -4.75
N LEU A 390 -7.75 -19.92 -4.76
CA LEU A 390 -8.79 -20.54 -3.94
C LEU A 390 -9.83 -21.30 -4.77
N SER A 391 -9.76 -21.29 -6.10
CA SER A 391 -10.78 -21.86 -6.99
C SER A 391 -11.06 -23.34 -6.75
N ASP A 392 -10.10 -24.07 -6.17
CA ASP A 392 -10.20 -25.50 -5.88
C ASP A 392 -11.20 -25.79 -4.74
N LEU A 393 -11.50 -24.80 -3.90
CA LEU A 393 -12.42 -24.88 -2.76
C LEU A 393 -13.89 -24.67 -3.15
N PHE A 394 -14.15 -24.09 -4.31
CA PHE A 394 -15.48 -23.65 -4.72
C PHE A 394 -15.94 -24.43 -5.96
N ILE A 395 -17.26 -24.51 -6.12
CA ILE A 395 -17.88 -25.01 -7.35
C ILE A 395 -17.67 -23.96 -8.45
N ASN A 396 -17.93 -22.69 -8.14
CA ASN A 396 -17.70 -21.57 -9.04
C ASN A 396 -17.04 -20.40 -8.31
N SER A 397 -16.10 -19.74 -8.96
CA SER A 397 -15.46 -18.51 -8.52
C SER A 397 -15.57 -17.44 -9.60
N VAL A 398 -15.91 -16.22 -9.20
CA VAL A 398 -15.92 -15.06 -10.10
C VAL A 398 -15.05 -13.95 -9.55
N GLY A 399 -14.07 -13.51 -10.34
CA GLY A 399 -13.27 -12.32 -10.06
C GLY A 399 -13.81 -11.11 -10.81
N ILE A 400 -13.94 -9.97 -10.14
CA ILE A 400 -14.48 -8.75 -10.73
C ILE A 400 -13.58 -7.56 -10.44
N ASP A 401 -13.24 -6.80 -11.47
CA ASP A 401 -12.41 -5.60 -11.39
C ASP A 401 -12.86 -4.59 -12.45
N ILE A 402 -12.67 -3.30 -12.18
CA ILE A 402 -12.96 -2.24 -13.16
C ILE A 402 -11.90 -2.16 -14.26
N ALA A 403 -10.68 -2.63 -13.98
CA ALA A 403 -9.57 -2.62 -14.92
C ALA A 403 -9.68 -3.78 -15.91
N GLU A 404 -10.28 -3.53 -17.07
CA GLU A 404 -10.46 -4.50 -18.16
C GLU A 404 -9.15 -5.23 -18.53
N GLN A 405 -8.03 -4.50 -18.54
CA GLN A 405 -6.72 -5.09 -18.84
C GLN A 405 -6.28 -6.11 -17.77
N SER A 406 -6.51 -5.83 -16.49
CA SER A 406 -6.25 -6.77 -15.39
C SER A 406 -7.09 -8.03 -15.51
N ILE A 407 -8.35 -7.88 -15.91
CA ILE A 407 -9.28 -8.99 -16.14
C ILE A 407 -8.83 -9.87 -17.32
N THR A 408 -8.31 -9.29 -18.39
CA THR A 408 -7.68 -10.07 -19.47
C THR A 408 -6.53 -10.93 -18.95
N TYR A 409 -5.64 -10.34 -18.13
CA TYR A 409 -4.56 -11.12 -17.50
C TYR A 409 -5.07 -12.19 -16.54
N ALA A 410 -6.16 -11.92 -15.80
CA ALA A 410 -6.77 -12.88 -14.92
C ALA A 410 -7.33 -14.10 -15.67
N ARG A 411 -7.99 -13.89 -16.83
CA ARG A 411 -8.45 -14.98 -17.71
C ARG A 411 -7.29 -15.80 -18.26
N ASP A 412 -6.23 -15.13 -18.71
CA ASP A 412 -5.02 -15.83 -19.17
C ASP A 412 -4.38 -16.65 -18.05
N ASN A 413 -4.29 -16.10 -16.84
CA ASN A 413 -3.78 -16.82 -15.68
C ASN A 413 -4.65 -18.02 -15.33
N ALA A 414 -5.98 -17.92 -15.36
CA ALA A 414 -6.86 -19.06 -15.13
C ALA A 414 -6.65 -20.17 -16.17
N ARG A 415 -6.52 -19.80 -17.46
CA ARG A 415 -6.19 -20.73 -18.54
C ARG A 415 -4.83 -21.41 -18.34
N LEU A 416 -3.81 -20.65 -17.95
CA LEU A 416 -2.46 -21.16 -17.64
C LEU A 416 -2.47 -22.15 -16.47
N ASN A 417 -3.46 -22.05 -15.57
CA ASN A 417 -3.67 -22.97 -14.47
C ASN A 417 -4.70 -24.08 -14.77
N GLY A 418 -5.08 -24.25 -16.04
CA GLY A 418 -5.98 -25.33 -16.48
C GLY A 418 -7.43 -25.19 -15.97
N MET A 419 -7.88 -23.97 -15.67
CA MET A 419 -9.23 -23.72 -15.17
C MET A 419 -10.20 -23.46 -16.31
N SER A 420 -11.39 -24.06 -16.24
CA SER A 420 -12.48 -23.77 -17.18
C SER A 420 -13.22 -22.50 -16.78
N GLU A 421 -13.85 -21.83 -17.75
CA GLU A 421 -14.61 -20.60 -17.50
C GLU A 421 -15.85 -20.85 -16.64
N GLU A 422 -16.41 -22.06 -16.67
CA GLU A 422 -17.52 -22.43 -15.80
C GLU A 422 -17.08 -22.43 -14.35
N ARG A 423 -15.87 -22.93 -14.05
CA ARG A 423 -15.35 -23.01 -12.68
C ARG A 423 -14.79 -21.68 -12.20
N CYS A 424 -14.07 -20.96 -13.06
CA CYS A 424 -13.35 -19.74 -12.71
C CYS A 424 -13.55 -18.69 -13.82
N SER A 425 -14.36 -17.67 -13.54
CA SER A 425 -14.70 -16.63 -14.51
C SER A 425 -14.25 -15.25 -14.03
N PHE A 426 -14.11 -14.31 -14.97
CA PHE A 426 -13.72 -12.94 -14.67
C PHE A 426 -14.54 -11.91 -15.44
N ILE A 427 -14.96 -10.86 -14.75
CA ILE A 427 -15.83 -9.81 -15.29
C ILE A 427 -15.16 -8.44 -15.12
N ALA A 428 -15.13 -7.67 -16.20
CA ALA A 428 -14.73 -6.27 -16.15
C ALA A 428 -15.98 -5.42 -15.85
N ALA A 429 -16.14 -4.97 -14.62
CA ALA A 429 -17.31 -4.21 -14.18
C ALA A 429 -16.98 -3.29 -13.01
N ASP A 430 -17.79 -2.24 -12.85
CA ASP A 430 -17.76 -1.44 -11.62
C ASP A 430 -18.27 -2.29 -10.44
N ALA A 431 -17.61 -2.18 -9.29
CA ALA A 431 -17.98 -2.95 -8.12
C ALA A 431 -19.41 -2.59 -7.65
N GLY A 432 -19.87 -1.36 -7.85
CA GLY A 432 -21.27 -0.95 -7.62
C GLY A 432 -22.28 -1.52 -8.62
N GLU A 433 -21.87 -2.40 -9.52
CA GLU A 433 -22.80 -3.14 -10.38
C GLU A 433 -22.64 -4.66 -10.19
N LEU A 434 -21.75 -5.08 -9.27
CA LEU A 434 -21.27 -6.44 -9.04
C LEU A 434 -22.42 -7.44 -8.85
N PHE A 435 -23.36 -7.12 -7.97
CA PHE A 435 -24.40 -8.08 -7.55
C PHE A 435 -25.59 -8.15 -8.50
N LYS A 436 -25.64 -7.32 -9.57
CA LYS A 436 -26.76 -7.35 -10.52
C LYS A 436 -26.70 -8.54 -11.47
N SER A 437 -25.51 -9.07 -11.73
CA SER A 437 -25.27 -10.16 -12.69
C SER A 437 -24.96 -11.51 -12.05
N VAL A 438 -24.73 -11.56 -10.73
CA VAL A 438 -24.36 -12.79 -10.03
C VAL A 438 -25.62 -13.55 -9.59
N THR A 439 -25.69 -14.84 -9.94
CA THR A 439 -26.83 -15.73 -9.66
C THR A 439 -26.61 -16.63 -8.43
N TYR A 440 -25.53 -16.44 -7.68
CA TYR A 440 -25.17 -17.29 -6.55
C TYR A 440 -26.09 -17.08 -5.36
N ALA A 441 -26.40 -18.16 -4.65
CA ALA A 441 -27.16 -18.12 -3.42
C ALA A 441 -26.35 -17.43 -2.30
N PRO A 442 -26.85 -16.34 -1.69
CA PRO A 442 -26.11 -15.62 -0.65
C PRO A 442 -25.64 -16.50 0.51
N ASP A 443 -26.48 -17.44 0.94
CA ASP A 443 -26.21 -18.36 2.06
C ASP A 443 -25.07 -19.36 1.80
N GLU A 444 -24.65 -19.49 0.54
CA GLU A 444 -23.59 -20.40 0.09
C GLU A 444 -22.39 -19.62 -0.49
N THR A 445 -22.34 -18.31 -0.30
CA THR A 445 -21.36 -17.43 -0.95
C THR A 445 -20.41 -16.77 0.05
N LEU A 446 -19.13 -16.79 -0.28
CA LEU A 446 -18.08 -15.95 0.30
C LEU A 446 -17.81 -14.78 -0.65
N VAL A 447 -17.71 -13.57 -0.09
CA VAL A 447 -17.14 -12.42 -0.80
C VAL A 447 -15.77 -12.06 -0.23
N ILE A 448 -14.75 -12.01 -1.08
CA ILE A 448 -13.44 -11.42 -0.76
C ILE A 448 -13.43 -9.98 -1.27
N LEU A 449 -12.93 -9.06 -0.45
CA LEU A 449 -12.74 -7.65 -0.81
C LEU A 449 -11.25 -7.32 -0.74
N ASP A 450 -10.64 -6.84 -1.82
CA ASP A 450 -9.27 -6.28 -1.81
C ASP A 450 -9.22 -4.87 -2.47
N PRO A 451 -9.92 -3.88 -1.89
CA PRO A 451 -10.06 -2.56 -2.51
C PRO A 451 -8.75 -1.75 -2.51
N PRO A 452 -8.67 -0.70 -3.34
CA PRO A 452 -7.56 0.25 -3.28
C PRO A 452 -7.46 0.97 -1.92
N ARG A 453 -6.36 1.70 -1.68
CA ARG A 453 -6.08 2.43 -0.41
C ARG A 453 -7.18 3.36 0.12
N LYS A 454 -8.15 3.75 -0.71
CA LYS A 454 -9.30 4.57 -0.32
C LYS A 454 -10.44 3.77 0.36
N GLY A 455 -10.35 2.44 0.35
CA GLY A 455 -11.40 1.51 0.76
C GLY A 455 -12.47 1.33 -0.31
N CYS A 456 -13.58 0.73 0.10
CA CYS A 456 -14.78 0.58 -0.71
C CYS A 456 -15.56 1.90 -0.79
N ASP A 457 -16.24 2.11 -1.91
CA ASP A 457 -17.21 3.19 -2.02
C ASP A 457 -18.52 2.78 -1.31
N GLU A 458 -19.27 3.75 -0.77
CA GLU A 458 -20.44 3.46 0.07
C GLU A 458 -21.54 2.68 -0.66
N ASP A 459 -21.74 2.96 -1.95
CA ASP A 459 -22.72 2.26 -2.78
C ASP A 459 -22.42 0.76 -2.91
N PHE A 460 -21.13 0.41 -3.06
CA PHE A 460 -20.68 -0.98 -3.04
C PHE A 460 -21.02 -1.67 -1.71
N LEU A 461 -20.71 -1.03 -0.58
CA LEU A 461 -21.01 -1.58 0.75
C LEU A 461 -22.50 -1.79 0.95
N ARG A 462 -23.34 -0.86 0.46
CA ARG A 462 -24.79 -1.00 0.50
C ARG A 462 -25.29 -2.19 -0.31
N GLN A 463 -24.70 -2.44 -1.49
CA GLN A 463 -25.05 -3.59 -2.30
C GLN A 463 -24.59 -4.91 -1.69
N LEU A 464 -23.40 -4.93 -1.08
CA LEU A 464 -22.92 -6.09 -0.32
C LEU A 464 -23.88 -6.43 0.82
N LEU A 465 -24.37 -5.43 1.56
CA LEU A 465 -25.40 -5.62 2.59
C LEU A 465 -26.74 -6.12 2.03
N ARG A 466 -27.11 -5.74 0.79
CA ARG A 466 -28.34 -6.22 0.14
C ARG A 466 -28.20 -7.64 -0.39
N PHE A 467 -27.06 -7.97 -1.00
CA PHE A 467 -26.75 -9.33 -1.42
C PHE A 467 -26.63 -10.26 -0.21
N ALA A 468 -26.09 -9.75 0.91
CA ALA A 468 -26.02 -10.43 2.20
C ALA A 468 -25.35 -11.83 2.13
N PRO A 469 -24.13 -11.94 1.56
CA PRO A 469 -23.41 -13.21 1.52
C PRO A 469 -23.19 -13.76 2.93
N LYS A 470 -23.13 -15.08 3.06
CA LYS A 470 -22.94 -15.73 4.36
C LYS A 470 -21.66 -15.27 5.04
N ARG A 471 -20.61 -14.98 4.25
CA ARG A 471 -19.29 -14.64 4.74
C ARG A 471 -18.60 -13.57 3.91
N VAL A 472 -17.80 -12.74 4.57
CA VAL A 472 -16.96 -11.71 3.94
C VAL A 472 -15.55 -11.77 4.51
N ILE A 473 -14.54 -11.78 3.64
CA ILE A 473 -13.13 -11.58 4.03
C ILE A 473 -12.66 -10.27 3.39
N TYR A 474 -12.38 -9.28 4.22
CA TYR A 474 -11.87 -7.98 3.79
C TYR A 474 -10.35 -7.95 3.96
N ILE A 475 -9.64 -7.85 2.85
CA ILE A 475 -8.18 -7.61 2.75
C ILE A 475 -7.92 -6.13 2.48
N SER A 476 -6.91 -5.53 3.14
CA SER A 476 -6.59 -4.14 2.88
C SER A 476 -5.14 -3.75 3.17
N CYS A 477 -4.55 -2.99 2.26
CA CYS A 477 -3.28 -2.28 2.46
C CYS A 477 -3.43 -0.97 3.27
N ASN A 478 -4.67 -0.57 3.62
CA ASN A 478 -4.95 0.57 4.49
C ASN A 478 -5.99 0.19 5.56
N VAL A 479 -5.48 -0.27 6.70
CA VAL A 479 -6.29 -0.74 7.82
C VAL A 479 -7.22 0.33 8.41
N HIS A 480 -6.95 1.62 8.19
CA HIS A 480 -7.79 2.72 8.67
C HIS A 480 -9.07 2.88 7.84
N THR A 481 -8.98 2.77 6.52
CA THR A 481 -10.17 2.73 5.65
C THR A 481 -10.89 1.39 5.76
N GLN A 482 -10.17 0.29 5.96
CA GLN A 482 -10.77 -1.01 6.29
C GLN A 482 -11.61 -0.92 7.57
N ALA A 483 -11.10 -0.32 8.64
CA ALA A 483 -11.83 -0.13 9.89
C ALA A 483 -13.15 0.64 9.67
N ARG A 484 -13.12 1.75 8.91
CA ARG A 484 -14.31 2.51 8.53
C ARG A 484 -15.35 1.63 7.83
N ASP A 485 -14.94 0.88 6.82
CA ASP A 485 -15.83 0.06 6.00
C ASP A 485 -16.37 -1.15 6.77
N VAL A 486 -15.54 -1.81 7.57
CA VAL A 486 -15.97 -2.89 8.47
C VAL A 486 -16.99 -2.35 9.48
N GLY A 487 -16.75 -1.18 10.04
CA GLY A 487 -17.72 -0.51 10.92
C GLY A 487 -19.08 -0.27 10.25
N PHE A 488 -19.09 0.08 8.96
CA PHE A 488 -20.31 0.21 8.17
C PHE A 488 -21.04 -1.13 8.02
N LEU A 489 -20.32 -2.20 7.69
CA LEU A 489 -20.90 -3.54 7.52
C LEU A 489 -21.43 -4.13 8.84
N VAL A 490 -20.74 -3.88 9.95
CA VAL A 490 -21.13 -4.36 11.29
C VAL A 490 -22.36 -3.63 11.81
N ARG A 491 -22.45 -2.31 11.63
CA ARG A 491 -23.66 -1.56 11.99
C ARG A 491 -24.87 -1.96 11.13
N GLY A 492 -24.62 -2.43 9.92
CA GLY A 492 -25.67 -2.80 8.97
C GLY A 492 -26.50 -1.60 8.53
N SER A 493 -27.64 -1.88 7.91
CA SER A 493 -28.60 -0.86 7.46
C SER A 493 -30.01 -1.42 7.41
N GLU A 494 -30.98 -0.72 8.01
CA GLU A 494 -32.41 -1.06 7.90
C GLU A 494 -32.87 -1.05 6.43
N HIS A 495 -32.32 -0.15 5.61
CA HIS A 495 -32.59 -0.06 4.17
C HIS A 495 -32.02 -1.23 3.35
N SER A 496 -31.22 -2.11 3.97
CA SER A 496 -30.63 -3.32 3.36
C SER A 496 -31.20 -4.59 4.00
N GLY A 497 -32.49 -4.59 4.36
CA GLY A 497 -33.17 -5.75 4.93
C GLY A 497 -32.77 -6.07 6.37
N GLY A 498 -32.01 -5.18 7.03
CA GLY A 498 -31.48 -5.40 8.39
C GLY A 498 -30.29 -6.35 8.44
N CYS A 499 -29.60 -6.60 7.32
CA CYS A 499 -28.36 -7.36 7.31
C CYS A 499 -27.25 -6.60 8.05
N ALA A 500 -26.51 -7.33 8.87
CA ALA A 500 -25.32 -6.88 9.59
C ALA A 500 -24.30 -8.01 9.63
N TYR A 501 -23.06 -7.65 9.94
CA TYR A 501 -21.95 -8.59 10.09
C TYR A 501 -21.37 -8.55 11.48
N GLU A 502 -20.75 -9.65 11.90
CA GLU A 502 -19.90 -9.70 13.08
C GLU A 502 -18.46 -10.04 12.68
N VAL A 503 -17.49 -9.44 13.37
CA VAL A 503 -16.06 -9.70 13.15
C VAL A 503 -15.67 -10.96 13.92
N GLU A 504 -15.17 -11.97 13.22
CA GLU A 504 -14.68 -13.22 13.82
C GLU A 504 -13.17 -13.23 14.03
N SER A 505 -12.42 -12.61 13.12
CA SER A 505 -10.96 -12.53 13.21
C SER A 505 -10.45 -11.27 12.54
N LEU A 506 -9.47 -10.63 13.17
CA LEU A 506 -8.81 -9.44 12.66
C LEU A 506 -7.32 -9.51 12.98
N ARG A 507 -6.45 -9.37 11.97
CA ARG A 507 -5.00 -9.33 12.18
C ARG A 507 -4.26 -8.64 11.03
N GLY A 508 -2.99 -8.33 11.26
CA GLY A 508 -2.08 -7.81 10.25
C GLY A 508 -1.21 -8.89 9.59
N PHE A 509 -0.69 -8.57 8.41
CA PHE A 509 0.33 -9.29 7.65
C PHE A 509 1.44 -8.32 7.27
N ASP A 510 2.68 -8.75 7.47
CA ASP A 510 3.84 -7.94 7.16
C ASP A 510 4.32 -8.14 5.72
N PHE A 511 3.62 -7.57 4.73
CA PHE A 511 4.08 -7.59 3.34
C PHE A 511 5.34 -6.76 3.10
N PHE A 512 5.65 -5.83 4.01
CA PHE A 512 6.74 -4.88 3.85
C PHE A 512 7.56 -4.77 5.14
N PRO A 513 8.37 -5.79 5.45
CA PRO A 513 9.33 -5.73 6.56
C PRO A 513 10.20 -4.46 6.48
N GLN A 514 10.69 -4.00 7.63
CA GLN A 514 11.46 -2.75 7.77
C GLN A 514 10.65 -1.46 7.54
N THR A 515 9.34 -1.57 7.25
CA THR A 515 8.46 -0.42 7.01
C THR A 515 7.26 -0.35 7.95
N GLY A 516 6.62 0.82 8.01
CA GLY A 516 5.35 1.07 8.71
C GLY A 516 4.10 0.41 8.11
N HIS A 517 4.20 -0.19 6.92
CA HIS A 517 3.02 -0.74 6.24
C HIS A 517 2.57 -2.07 6.86
N VAL A 518 1.26 -2.26 6.94
CA VAL A 518 0.61 -3.49 7.38
C VAL A 518 -0.60 -3.78 6.48
N GLU A 519 -0.70 -5.00 6.01
CA GLU A 519 -1.88 -5.51 5.30
C GLU A 519 -2.83 -6.11 6.34
N GLY A 520 -4.06 -5.62 6.43
CA GLY A 520 -5.07 -6.15 7.35
C GLY A 520 -5.93 -7.22 6.68
N ALA A 521 -6.25 -8.28 7.41
CA ALA A 521 -7.29 -9.23 7.04
C ALA A 521 -8.37 -9.28 8.13
N CYS A 522 -9.60 -8.96 7.75
CA CYS A 522 -10.78 -9.01 8.62
C CYS A 522 -11.75 -10.07 8.09
N VAL A 523 -12.07 -11.06 8.90
CA VAL A 523 -13.01 -12.14 8.59
C VAL A 523 -14.32 -11.84 9.31
N MET A 524 -15.42 -11.85 8.55
CA MET A 524 -16.74 -11.50 9.05
C MET A 524 -17.79 -12.53 8.62
N SER A 525 -18.74 -12.80 9.51
CA SER A 525 -19.93 -13.60 9.23
C SER A 525 -21.17 -12.75 9.28
N ARG A 526 -22.14 -13.08 8.42
CA ARG A 526 -23.45 -12.46 8.47
C ARG A 526 -24.15 -12.85 9.77
N VAL A 527 -24.71 -11.86 10.46
CA VAL A 527 -25.57 -12.10 11.62
C VAL A 527 -26.93 -12.56 11.12
N ASP A 528 -27.28 -13.82 11.37
CA ASP A 528 -28.63 -14.31 11.08
C ASP A 528 -29.60 -13.69 12.10
N LYS A 529 -30.76 -13.21 11.64
CA LYS A 529 -31.78 -12.68 12.55
C LYS A 529 -32.20 -13.81 13.49
N LYS A 530 -31.98 -13.64 14.79
CA LYS A 530 -32.66 -14.46 15.80
C LYS A 530 -34.15 -14.33 15.52
N THR A 531 -34.79 -15.44 15.18
CA THR A 531 -36.24 -15.56 15.22
C THR A 531 -36.64 -15.16 16.63
N VAL A 532 -37.25 -13.98 16.78
CA VAL A 532 -37.91 -13.63 18.02
C VAL A 532 -39.07 -14.61 18.09
N GLU A 533 -38.91 -15.69 18.85
CA GLU A 533 -40.05 -16.46 19.32
C GLU A 533 -40.89 -15.46 20.10
N SER A 534 -41.99 -15.07 19.47
CA SER A 534 -43.09 -14.37 20.11
C SER A 534 -43.67 -15.32 21.16
N THR A 535 -43.09 -15.33 22.35
CA THR A 535 -43.78 -15.80 23.55
C THR A 535 -44.93 -14.83 23.83
N VAL A 536 -46.12 -15.38 23.64
CA VAL A 536 -47.47 -14.85 23.82
C VAL A 536 -47.66 -14.11 25.14
#